data_AF-A0A7S1SS58-F1
#
_entry.id   AF-A0A7S1SS58-F1
#
_cell.length_a   1.000
_cell.length_b   1.000
_cell.length_c   1.000
_cell.angle_alpha   90.00
_cell.angle_beta   90.00
_cell.angle_gamma   90.00
#
_symmetry.space_group_name_H-M   'P 1'
#
loop_
_entity.id
_entity.type
_entity.pdbx_description
1 polymer ?
#
loop_
_entity_poly.entity_id
_entity_poly.type
_entity_poly.pdbx_seq_one_letter_code
_entity_poly.pdbx_strand_id
1 'polypeptide(L)'
;ILNGALDLIPSCHIEAVPVHRANYSVLVDWADVLVLGSPVIYRQPAPEILEYIHNIPDTLRSSLSSLRGAAFVTAAGAGGGQEMVIDSLNRELTSLGIQPLSFPDCRY
;
A
#
# COMPACT_ATOMS: atom_id res chain seq x y z
N ILE A 1 10.18 -15.10 2.12
CA ILE A 1 9.87 -15.29 3.57
C ILE A 1 8.36 -15.15 3.87
N LEU A 2 7.49 -14.83 2.90
CA LEU A 2 6.05 -14.64 3.15
C LEU A 2 5.14 -15.87 2.88
N ASN A 3 5.69 -17.00 2.43
CA ASN A 3 4.85 -18.15 2.03
C ASN A 3 4.31 -19.00 3.20
N GLY A 4 4.68 -18.72 4.46
CA GLY A 4 4.36 -19.60 5.60
C GLY A 4 3.31 -19.09 6.59
N ALA A 5 2.95 -17.80 6.55
CA ALA A 5 2.05 -17.20 7.55
C ALA A 5 0.60 -17.03 7.05
N LEU A 6 0.31 -17.41 5.81
CA LEU A 6 -0.95 -17.09 5.10
C LEU A 6 -2.01 -18.20 5.16
N ASP A 7 -1.66 -19.40 5.63
CA ASP A 7 -2.57 -20.56 5.71
C ASP A 7 -3.60 -20.49 6.87
N LEU A 8 -3.62 -19.41 7.66
CA LEU A 8 -4.41 -19.34 8.90
C LEU A 8 -5.83 -18.76 8.75
N ILE A 9 -6.25 -18.30 7.55
CA ILE A 9 -7.62 -17.83 7.32
C ILE A 9 -8.13 -18.38 5.98
N PRO A 10 -8.91 -19.48 5.98
CA PRO A 10 -9.30 -20.21 4.76
C PRO A 10 -10.22 -19.45 3.79
N SER A 11 -10.54 -18.18 4.07
CA SER A 11 -11.42 -17.33 3.26
C SER A 11 -10.75 -16.04 2.77
N CYS A 12 -9.45 -15.85 3.01
CA CYS A 12 -8.76 -14.63 2.64
C CYS A 12 -8.22 -14.73 1.20
N HIS A 13 -8.78 -13.93 0.28
CA HIS A 13 -8.26 -13.84 -1.08
C HIS A 13 -7.14 -12.79 -1.13
N ILE A 14 -5.97 -13.18 -1.64
CA ILE A 14 -4.79 -12.31 -1.70
C ILE A 14 -4.25 -12.33 -3.12
N GLU A 15 -4.13 -11.15 -3.70
CA GLU A 15 -3.49 -10.94 -4.99
C GLU A 15 -2.24 -10.06 -4.79
N ALA A 16 -1.07 -10.61 -5.12
CA ALA A 16 0.20 -9.90 -5.08
C ALA A 16 0.70 -9.66 -6.50
N VAL A 17 0.67 -8.39 -6.93
CA VAL A 17 1.05 -8.00 -8.29
C VAL A 17 2.09 -6.88 -8.25
N PRO A 18 3.07 -6.89 -9.18
CA PRO A 18 3.94 -5.74 -9.35
C PRO A 18 3.13 -4.55 -9.92
N VAL A 19 3.48 -3.33 -9.52
CA VAL A 19 2.69 -2.13 -9.81
C VAL A 19 2.39 -1.93 -11.31
N HIS A 20 3.34 -2.24 -12.19
CA HIS A 20 3.19 -2.10 -13.65
C HIS A 20 2.17 -3.09 -14.26
N ARG A 21 1.70 -4.08 -13.51
CA ARG A 21 0.65 -5.03 -13.92
C ARG A 21 -0.63 -4.87 -13.11
N ALA A 22 -0.64 -3.98 -12.12
CA ALA A 22 -1.79 -3.79 -11.26
C ALA A 22 -2.90 -3.09 -12.04
N ASN A 23 -4.10 -3.69 -12.04
CA ASN A 23 -5.30 -3.10 -12.65
C ASN A 23 -6.15 -2.45 -11.56
N TYR A 24 -6.67 -1.26 -11.84
CA TYR A 24 -7.56 -0.55 -10.91
C TYR A 24 -8.91 -1.25 -10.70
N SER A 25 -9.38 -2.07 -11.64
CA SER A 25 -10.64 -2.81 -11.48
C SER A 25 -10.62 -3.74 -10.27
N VAL A 26 -9.47 -4.38 -10.01
CA VAL A 26 -9.25 -5.27 -8.85
C VAL A 26 -9.48 -4.53 -7.53
N LEU A 27 -9.10 -3.25 -7.44
CA LEU A 27 -9.29 -2.45 -6.24
C LEU A 27 -10.76 -2.19 -5.92
N VAL A 28 -11.62 -2.20 -6.93
CA VAL A 28 -13.03 -1.83 -6.82
C VAL A 28 -13.93 -3.07 -6.71
N ASP A 29 -13.55 -4.14 -7.41
CA ASP A 29 -14.42 -5.30 -7.58
C ASP A 29 -14.47 -6.19 -6.32
N TRP A 30 -13.37 -6.31 -5.58
CA TRP A 30 -13.34 -7.22 -4.42
C TRP A 30 -12.32 -6.86 -3.33
N ALA A 31 -11.40 -5.93 -3.54
CA ALA A 31 -10.38 -5.64 -2.54
C ALA A 31 -10.95 -4.89 -1.33
N ASP A 32 -10.84 -5.49 -0.15
CA ASP A 32 -11.13 -4.80 1.12
C ASP A 32 -9.91 -4.02 1.66
N VAL A 33 -8.71 -4.48 1.30
CA VAL A 33 -7.44 -3.95 1.81
C VAL A 33 -6.46 -3.77 0.66
N LEU A 34 -5.87 -2.58 0.57
CA LEU A 34 -4.75 -2.26 -0.32
C LEU A 34 -3.46 -2.19 0.49
N VAL A 35 -2.44 -2.98 0.09
CA VAL A 35 -1.10 -2.91 0.68
C VAL A 35 -0.11 -2.41 -0.37
N LEU A 36 0.56 -1.29 -0.08
CA LEU A 36 1.57 -0.69 -0.95
C LEU A 36 2.98 -1.04 -0.47
N GLY A 37 3.77 -1.64 -1.36
CA GLY A 37 5.18 -1.95 -1.13
C GLY A 37 6.09 -1.04 -1.95
N SER A 38 7.08 -0.42 -1.32
CA SER A 38 8.06 0.40 -2.04
C SER A 38 9.48 0.26 -1.49
N PRO A 39 10.53 0.18 -2.35
CA PRO A 39 11.87 0.50 -1.90
C PRO A 39 11.96 1.99 -1.53
N VAL A 40 12.89 2.34 -0.65
CA VAL A 40 13.26 3.72 -0.35
C VAL A 40 14.31 4.19 -1.35
N ILE A 41 13.94 5.15 -2.19
CA ILE A 41 14.80 5.74 -3.21
C ILE A 41 14.97 7.22 -2.86
N TYR A 42 16.17 7.64 -2.46
CA TYR A 42 16.45 9.02 -2.04
C TYR A 42 15.46 9.58 -0.99
N ARG A 43 15.07 8.75 0.00
CA ARG A 43 14.07 9.07 1.04
C ARG A 43 12.66 9.34 0.48
N GLN A 44 12.36 8.85 -0.71
CA GLN A 44 11.05 8.89 -1.34
C GLN A 44 10.60 7.48 -1.71
N PRO A 45 9.28 7.28 -1.93
CA PRO A 45 8.77 6.08 -2.56
C PRO A 45 9.34 5.93 -3.98
N ALA A 46 9.27 4.71 -4.52
CA ALA A 46 9.62 4.44 -5.89
C ALA A 46 8.69 5.23 -6.84
N PRO A 47 9.23 5.91 -7.87
CA PRO A 47 8.43 6.73 -8.78
C PRO A 47 7.23 5.99 -9.39
N GLU A 48 7.40 4.71 -9.70
CA GLU A 48 6.36 3.88 -10.32
C GLU A 48 5.16 3.66 -9.38
N ILE A 49 5.40 3.66 -8.06
CA ILE A 49 4.33 3.54 -7.06
C ILE A 49 3.54 4.86 -7.00
N LEU A 50 4.24 6.00 -6.99
CA LEU A 50 3.59 7.32 -6.99
C LEU A 50 2.80 7.55 -8.28
N GLU A 51 3.39 7.20 -9.43
CA GLU A 51 2.73 7.29 -10.73
C GLU A 51 1.45 6.45 -10.77
N TYR A 52 1.50 5.22 -10.25
CA TYR A 52 0.30 4.38 -10.17
C TYR A 52 -0.82 4.99 -9.33
N ILE A 53 -0.50 5.56 -8.16
CA ILE A 53 -1.46 6.23 -7.26
C ILE A 53 -2.03 7.48 -7.93
N HIS A 54 -1.17 8.33 -8.50
CA HIS A 54 -1.58 9.60 -9.10
C HIS A 54 -2.39 9.42 -10.38
N ASN A 55 -2.21 8.29 -11.07
CA ASN A 55 -2.98 7.93 -12.26
C ASN A 55 -4.30 7.21 -11.96
N ILE A 56 -4.65 6.98 -10.69
CA ILE A 56 -5.98 6.44 -10.34
C ILE A 56 -7.06 7.41 -10.85
N PRO A 57 -7.99 6.96 -11.70
CA PRO A 57 -9.06 7.79 -12.20
C PRO A 57 -9.94 8.35 -11.08
N ASP A 58 -10.27 9.63 -11.16
CA ASP A 58 -11.16 10.32 -10.20
C ASP A 58 -12.50 9.59 -10.03
N THR A 59 -13.00 8.96 -11.10
CA THR A 59 -14.24 8.18 -11.11
C THR A 59 -14.21 6.98 -10.15
N LEU A 60 -13.03 6.48 -9.80
CA LEU A 60 -12.87 5.35 -8.87
C LEU A 60 -12.67 5.78 -7.43
N ARG A 61 -12.32 7.06 -7.17
CA ARG A 61 -11.96 7.52 -5.82
C ARG A 61 -13.07 7.37 -4.79
N SER A 62 -14.33 7.54 -5.19
CA SER A 62 -15.47 7.32 -4.29
C SER A 62 -15.55 5.86 -3.81
N SER A 63 -15.27 4.90 -4.69
CA SER A 63 -15.24 3.47 -4.38
C SER A 63 -14.05 3.07 -3.51
N LEU A 64 -12.97 3.84 -3.51
CA LEU A 64 -11.80 3.57 -2.67
C LEU A 64 -12.02 3.90 -1.19
N SER A 65 -13.05 4.69 -0.86
CA SER A 65 -13.29 5.13 0.52
C SER A 65 -13.64 4.00 1.50
N SER A 66 -14.14 2.86 1.01
CA SER A 66 -14.41 1.67 1.82
C SER A 66 -13.17 0.83 2.12
N LEU A 67 -12.06 1.06 1.40
CA LEU A 67 -10.84 0.26 1.56
C LEU A 67 -10.06 0.67 2.81
N ARG A 68 -9.34 -0.30 3.36
CA ARG A 68 -8.25 -0.08 4.32
C ARG A 68 -6.91 -0.11 3.60
N GLY A 69 -5.96 0.70 4.04
CA GLY A 69 -4.64 0.82 3.43
C GLY A 69 -3.52 0.37 4.36
N ALA A 70 -2.45 -0.22 3.84
CA ALA A 70 -1.20 -0.35 4.57
C ALA A 70 -0.02 -0.05 3.66
N ALA A 71 1.09 0.38 4.24
CA ALA A 71 2.34 0.60 3.51
C ALA A 71 3.48 -0.16 4.19
N PHE A 72 4.35 -0.78 3.39
CA PHE A 72 5.62 -1.33 3.85
C PHE A 72 6.74 -0.88 2.94
N VAL A 73 7.93 -0.72 3.51
CA VAL A 73 9.08 -0.23 2.76
C VAL A 73 10.34 -1.04 3.04
N THR A 74 11.24 -1.07 2.07
CA THR A 74 12.57 -1.65 2.22
C THR A 74 13.61 -0.56 1.97
N ALA A 75 14.60 -0.46 2.87
CA ALA A 75 15.74 0.45 2.71
C ALA A 75 17.06 -0.30 2.91
N ALA A 76 18.17 0.33 2.53
CA ALA A 76 19.50 -0.25 2.61
C ALA A 76 20.03 -0.48 4.04
N GLY A 77 19.40 0.11 5.07
CA GLY A 77 19.80 -0.04 6.46
C GLY A 77 18.92 0.73 7.44
N ALA A 78 19.18 0.57 8.73
CA ALA A 78 18.52 1.34 9.78
C ALA A 78 18.75 2.85 9.57
N GLY A 79 17.70 3.66 9.75
CA GLY A 79 17.76 5.10 9.49
C GLY A 79 17.81 5.48 8.00
N GLY A 80 17.57 4.52 7.10
CA GLY A 80 17.55 4.73 5.64
C GLY A 80 16.37 5.58 5.12
N GLY A 81 15.55 6.13 6.01
CA GLY A 81 14.40 6.97 5.68
C GLY A 81 13.09 6.20 5.53
N GLN A 82 13.00 4.99 6.08
CA GLN A 82 11.80 4.15 6.04
C GLN A 82 10.55 4.89 6.53
N GLU A 83 10.65 5.52 7.71
CA GLU A 83 9.53 6.23 8.33
C GLU A 83 9.01 7.37 7.46
N MET A 84 9.90 8.16 6.86
CA MET A 84 9.50 9.24 5.93
C MET A 84 8.75 8.69 4.71
N VAL A 85 9.19 7.57 4.16
CA VAL A 85 8.55 6.96 2.99
C VAL A 85 7.21 6.32 3.37
N ILE A 86 7.12 5.65 4.52
CA ILE A 86 5.86 5.12 5.05
C ILE A 86 4.86 6.27 5.27
N ASP A 87 5.28 7.36 5.89
CA ASP A 87 4.44 8.54 6.11
C ASP A 87 3.99 9.17 4.79
N SER A 88 4.87 9.21 3.79
CA SER A 88 4.52 9.68 2.45
C SER A 88 3.43 8.80 1.82
N LEU A 89 3.61 7.49 1.84
CA LEU A 89 2.63 6.55 1.27
C LEU A 89 1.29 6.57 2.02
N ASN A 90 1.31 6.71 3.35
CA ASN A 90 0.10 6.84 4.15
C ASN A 90 -0.68 8.13 3.83
N ARG A 91 0.02 9.23 3.52
CA ARG A 91 -0.63 10.47 3.05
C ARG A 91 -1.27 10.29 1.68
N GLU A 92 -0.61 9.59 0.76
CA GLU A 92 -1.20 9.27 -0.56
C GLU A 92 -2.42 8.35 -0.43
N LEU A 93 -2.38 7.35 0.44
CA LEU A 93 -3.57 6.53 0.73
C LEU A 93 -4.72 7.39 1.26
N THR A 94 -4.42 8.30 2.20
CA THR A 94 -5.41 9.23 2.75
C THR A 94 -5.97 10.18 1.68
N SER A 95 -5.14 10.64 0.73
CA SER A 95 -5.57 11.53 -0.37
C SER A 95 -6.53 10.84 -1.34
N LEU A 96 -6.42 9.52 -1.48
CA LEU A 96 -7.36 8.66 -2.21
C LEU A 96 -8.65 8.34 -1.43
N GLY A 97 -8.76 8.80 -0.17
CA GLY A 97 -9.87 8.46 0.73
C GLY A 97 -9.74 7.10 1.41
N ILE A 98 -8.63 6.38 1.22
CA ILE A 98 -8.36 5.09 1.85
C ILE A 98 -7.86 5.34 3.27
N GLN A 99 -8.46 4.69 4.26
CA GLN A 99 -8.02 4.82 5.65
C GLN A 99 -6.79 3.93 5.91
N PRO A 100 -5.60 4.49 6.23
CA PRO A 100 -4.44 3.69 6.59
C PRO A 100 -4.70 2.92 7.89
N LEU A 101 -4.25 1.68 7.94
CA LEU A 101 -4.21 0.85 9.13
C LEU A 101 -3.16 1.44 10.07
N SER A 102 -3.63 2.08 11.14
CA SER A 102 -2.78 2.45 12.26
C SER A 102 -2.66 1.25 13.19
N PHE A 103 -1.42 0.85 13.50
CA PHE A 103 -1.13 -0.04 14.62
C PHE A 103 -0.66 0.86 15.77
N PRO A 104 -1.57 1.29 16.67
CA PRO A 104 -1.26 2.28 17.71
C PRO A 104 -0.13 1.86 18.67
N ASP A 105 0.27 0.58 18.67
CA ASP A 105 1.12 0.00 19.72
C ASP A 105 2.51 -0.50 19.27
N CYS A 106 2.90 -0.32 18.01
CA CYS A 106 4.27 -0.66 17.56
C CYS A 106 5.20 0.55 17.70
N ARG A 107 5.43 1.03 18.93
CA ARG A 107 6.55 1.93 19.23
C ARG A 107 7.78 1.07 19.53
N TYR A 108 8.82 1.20 18.71
CA TYR A 108 10.13 0.60 18.96
C TYR A 108 10.88 1.33 20.08
#